data_AF-A0A968MFL5-F1
#
_entry.id   AF-A0A968MFL5-F1
#
_cell.length_a   1.000
_cell.length_b   1.000
_cell.length_c   1.000
_cell.angle_alpha   90.00
_cell.angle_beta   90.00
_cell.angle_gamma   90.00
#
_symmetry.space_group_name_H-M   'P 1'
#
loop_
_entity.id
_entity.type
_entity.pdbx_description
1 polymer ?
#
loop_
_entity_poly.entity_id
_entity_poly.type
_entity_poly.pdbx_seq_one_letter_code
_entity_poly.pdbx_strand_id
1 'polypeptide(L)'
;MIEIPVVNEISSTETFFSNTLNMQKELIKQYYNHPSTIIWGYANEFLVFALWKKNQEIKDSMLIYAKKLAQQLDSLALSLDPYRSTAIAGDYNPYYNETDVVNIPKVFAWNLYFGWYYHEINEFARFIDEQHKKFPHCPVMISEYGAGSADFCIPIPLLLSTIPLNSMKFFLKST
;
A
#
# COMPACT_ATOMS: atom_id res chain seq x y z
N MET A 1 1.63 -9.40 -10.68
CA MET A 1 0.47 -9.39 -9.77
C MET A 1 -0.72 -8.82 -10.54
N ILE A 2 -1.92 -9.32 -10.30
CA ILE A 2 -3.17 -8.68 -10.75
C ILE A 2 -4.11 -8.62 -9.53
N GLU A 3 -4.91 -7.57 -9.42
CA GLU A 3 -5.71 -7.31 -8.21
C GLU A 3 -7.10 -6.76 -8.51
N ILE A 4 -7.99 -6.88 -7.51
CA ILE A 4 -9.28 -6.18 -7.48
C ILE A 4 -9.15 -4.82 -6.79
N PRO A 5 -10.06 -3.85 -7.04
CA PRO A 5 -9.92 -2.49 -6.57
C PRO A 5 -10.50 -2.28 -5.15
N VAL A 6 -10.01 -3.03 -4.16
CA VAL A 6 -10.29 -2.75 -2.74
C VAL A 6 -9.24 -1.78 -2.24
N VAL A 7 -9.59 -0.49 -2.19
CA VAL A 7 -8.62 0.60 -1.98
C VAL A 7 -9.08 1.57 -0.89
N ASN A 8 -8.14 2.06 -0.08
CA ASN A 8 -8.25 3.10 0.95
C ASN A 8 -9.12 2.83 2.18
N GLU A 9 -10.36 2.37 2.00
CA GLU A 9 -11.33 2.15 3.07
C GLU A 9 -12.27 1.00 2.75
N ILE A 10 -12.67 0.29 3.79
CA ILE A 10 -13.61 -0.82 3.71
C ILE A 10 -14.90 -0.48 4.43
N SER A 11 -16.02 -0.85 3.83
CA SER A 11 -17.34 -0.78 4.46
C SER A 11 -17.62 -2.09 5.20
N SER A 12 -18.23 -2.01 6.38
CA SER A 12 -18.68 -3.18 7.15
C SER A 12 -19.96 -3.83 6.63
N THR A 13 -20.52 -3.34 5.51
CA THR A 13 -21.78 -3.84 4.97
C THR A 13 -21.62 -5.19 4.28
N GLU A 14 -22.64 -6.05 4.39
CA GLU A 14 -22.67 -7.36 3.72
C GLU A 14 -22.59 -7.22 2.19
N THR A 15 -23.23 -6.20 1.62
CA THR A 15 -23.17 -5.91 0.18
C THR A 15 -21.73 -5.62 -0.28
N PHE A 16 -20.97 -4.84 0.49
CA PHE A 16 -19.57 -4.56 0.17
C PHE A 16 -18.73 -5.84 0.18
N PHE A 17 -18.88 -6.67 1.21
CA PHE A 17 -18.19 -7.96 1.33
C PHE A 17 -18.55 -8.91 0.18
N SER A 18 -19.84 -9.07 -0.12
CA SER A 18 -20.31 -9.95 -1.19
C SER A 18 -19.78 -9.52 -2.55
N ASN A 19 -19.87 -8.22 -2.87
CA ASN A 19 -19.35 -7.69 -4.13
C ASN A 19 -17.84 -7.88 -4.25
N THR A 20 -17.09 -7.63 -3.17
CA THR A 20 -15.65 -7.78 -3.12
C THR A 20 -15.22 -9.24 -3.35
N LEU A 21 -15.89 -10.19 -2.70
CA LEU A 21 -15.65 -11.63 -2.90
C LEU A 21 -16.01 -12.08 -4.33
N ASN A 22 -17.08 -11.55 -4.89
CA ASN A 22 -17.47 -11.84 -6.28
C ASN A 22 -16.42 -11.32 -7.27
N MET A 23 -15.95 -10.08 -7.10
CA MET A 23 -14.88 -9.52 -7.94
C MET A 23 -13.61 -10.38 -7.87
N GLN A 24 -13.19 -10.84 -6.69
CA GLN A 24 -12.00 -11.69 -6.56
C GLN A 24 -12.18 -13.03 -7.28
N LYS A 25 -13.36 -13.64 -7.10
CA LYS A 25 -13.71 -14.89 -7.78
C LYS A 25 -13.75 -14.75 -9.29
N GLU A 26 -14.30 -13.66 -9.79
CA GLU A 26 -14.36 -13.33 -11.22
C GLU A 26 -12.95 -13.11 -11.79
N LEU A 27 -12.13 -12.30 -11.12
CA LEU A 27 -10.74 -12.04 -11.50
C LEU A 27 -9.95 -13.35 -11.65
N ILE A 28 -9.96 -14.20 -10.61
CA ILE A 28 -9.21 -15.46 -10.63
C ILE A 28 -9.71 -16.37 -11.75
N LYS A 29 -11.04 -16.51 -11.92
CA LYS A 29 -11.60 -17.40 -12.94
C LYS A 29 -11.33 -16.92 -14.37
N GLN A 30 -11.41 -15.63 -14.61
CA GLN A 30 -11.15 -15.05 -15.93
C GLN A 30 -9.68 -15.16 -16.31
N TYR A 31 -8.77 -14.97 -15.34
CA TYR A 31 -7.33 -14.96 -15.60
C TYR A 31 -6.62 -16.28 -15.23
N TYR A 32 -7.34 -17.34 -14.89
CA TYR A 32 -6.77 -18.60 -14.36
C TYR A 32 -5.73 -19.25 -15.27
N ASN A 33 -5.97 -19.24 -16.58
CA ASN A 33 -5.12 -19.89 -17.57
C ASN A 33 -3.97 -19.00 -18.08
N HIS A 34 -3.72 -17.85 -17.44
CA HIS A 34 -2.62 -16.97 -17.81
C HIS A 34 -1.36 -17.34 -17.00
N PRO A 35 -0.32 -17.94 -17.63
CA PRO A 35 0.91 -18.32 -16.91
C PRO A 35 1.74 -17.10 -16.46
N SER A 36 1.53 -15.93 -17.07
CA SER A 36 2.14 -14.67 -16.63
C SER A 36 1.59 -14.18 -15.29
N THR A 37 0.39 -14.63 -14.89
CA THR A 37 -0.16 -14.31 -13.59
C THR A 37 0.42 -15.27 -12.55
N ILE A 38 1.11 -14.73 -11.56
CA ILE A 38 1.78 -15.52 -10.51
C ILE A 38 1.33 -15.16 -9.08
N ILE A 39 0.67 -14.00 -8.91
CA ILE A 39 0.19 -13.49 -7.63
C ILE A 39 -1.19 -12.86 -7.81
N TRP A 40 -2.13 -13.25 -6.96
CA TRP A 40 -3.46 -12.65 -6.81
C TRP A 40 -3.45 -11.60 -5.70
N GLY A 41 -3.47 -10.33 -6.06
CA GLY A 41 -3.67 -9.23 -5.12
C GLY A 41 -5.16 -9.03 -4.82
N TYR A 42 -5.49 -8.52 -3.64
CA TYR A 42 -6.90 -8.28 -3.29
C TYR A 42 -7.17 -7.03 -2.44
N ALA A 43 -6.15 -6.25 -2.12
CA ALA A 43 -6.29 -4.97 -1.42
C ALA A 43 -5.05 -4.10 -1.61
N ASN A 44 -5.27 -2.79 -1.77
CA ASN A 44 -4.23 -1.76 -1.85
C ASN A 44 -4.52 -0.62 -0.89
N GLU A 45 -3.63 -0.36 0.06
CA GLU A 45 -3.72 0.77 1.02
C GLU A 45 -5.06 0.85 1.76
N PHE A 46 -5.76 -0.28 1.92
CA PHE A 46 -7.15 -0.35 2.38
C PHE A 46 -7.36 0.05 3.86
N LEU A 47 -6.27 0.37 4.57
CA LEU A 47 -6.26 0.92 5.92
C LEU A 47 -5.81 2.39 5.98
N VAL A 48 -5.55 3.07 4.86
CA VAL A 48 -5.01 4.45 4.86
C VAL A 48 -5.91 5.40 5.66
N PHE A 49 -7.23 5.26 5.55
CA PHE A 49 -8.17 6.11 6.29
C PHE A 49 -8.21 5.85 7.79
N ALA A 50 -7.65 4.73 8.29
CA ALA A 50 -7.55 4.45 9.71
C ALA A 50 -6.72 5.50 10.45
N LEU A 51 -5.69 6.04 9.79
CA LEU A 51 -4.83 7.10 10.33
C LEU A 51 -5.60 8.40 10.61
N TRP A 52 -6.70 8.62 9.90
CA TRP A 52 -7.45 9.88 9.93
C TRP A 52 -8.76 9.77 10.73
N LYS A 53 -9.14 8.57 11.20
CA LYS A 53 -10.34 8.37 12.03
C LYS A 53 -10.11 8.87 13.46
N LYS A 54 -10.79 9.97 13.82
CA LYS A 54 -10.77 10.54 15.18
C LYS A 54 -11.58 9.73 16.19
N ASN A 55 -12.67 9.08 15.74
CA ASN A 55 -13.50 8.25 16.60
C ASN A 55 -12.86 6.86 16.71
N GLN A 56 -12.46 6.49 17.93
CA GLN A 56 -11.75 5.24 18.21
C GLN A 56 -12.64 4.00 17.96
N GLU A 57 -13.91 4.02 18.33
CA GLU A 57 -14.83 2.90 18.11
C GLU A 57 -15.03 2.61 16.61
N ILE A 58 -15.16 3.68 15.81
CA ILE A 58 -15.26 3.56 14.34
C ILE A 58 -13.97 2.98 13.77
N LYS A 59 -12.81 3.44 14.26
CA LYS A 59 -11.51 2.94 13.82
C LYS A 59 -11.34 1.46 14.16
N ASP A 60 -11.60 1.06 15.40
CA ASP A 60 -11.45 -0.32 15.86
C ASP A 60 -12.38 -1.26 15.10
N SER A 61 -13.63 -0.84 14.90
CA SER A 61 -14.59 -1.54 14.05
C SER A 61 -14.04 -1.74 12.63
N MET A 62 -13.53 -0.68 12.01
CA MET A 62 -12.95 -0.74 10.67
C MET A 62 -11.75 -1.70 10.60
N LEU A 63 -10.85 -1.68 11.59
CA LEU A 63 -9.70 -2.59 11.65
C LEU A 63 -10.14 -4.07 11.76
N ILE A 64 -11.18 -4.35 12.55
CA ILE A 64 -11.75 -5.71 12.68
C ILE A 64 -12.34 -6.17 11.34
N TYR A 65 -13.14 -5.34 10.68
CA TYR A 65 -13.76 -5.70 9.41
C TYR A 65 -12.72 -5.82 8.28
N ALA A 66 -11.68 -4.97 8.29
CA ALA A 66 -10.57 -5.03 7.36
C ALA A 66 -9.84 -6.38 7.44
N LYS A 67 -9.47 -6.79 8.66
CA LYS A 67 -8.85 -8.09 8.91
C LYS A 67 -9.75 -9.24 8.45
N LYS A 68 -11.04 -9.19 8.79
CA LYS A 68 -12.03 -10.20 8.40
C LYS A 68 -12.13 -10.34 6.87
N LEU A 69 -12.21 -9.22 6.16
CA LEU A 69 -12.29 -9.21 4.70
C LEU A 69 -11.02 -9.81 4.08
N ALA A 70 -9.84 -9.41 4.56
CA ALA A 70 -8.56 -9.95 4.09
C ALA A 70 -8.48 -11.47 4.27
N GLN A 71 -8.90 -12.00 5.43
CA GLN A 71 -8.95 -13.45 5.68
C GLN A 71 -9.90 -14.18 4.71
N GLN A 72 -11.06 -13.61 4.42
CA GLN A 72 -12.02 -14.21 3.49
C GLN A 72 -11.52 -14.19 2.04
N LEU A 73 -10.88 -13.10 1.62
CA LEU A 73 -10.29 -12.97 0.30
C LEU A 73 -9.11 -13.92 0.09
N ASP A 74 -8.22 -14.03 1.06
CA ASP A 74 -7.09 -14.97 1.01
C ASP A 74 -7.58 -16.42 0.93
N SER A 75 -8.51 -16.80 1.83
CA SER A 75 -9.10 -18.13 1.85
C SER A 75 -9.82 -18.45 0.53
N LEU A 76 -10.56 -17.50 -0.03
CA LEU A 76 -11.23 -17.66 -1.33
C LEU A 76 -10.21 -17.86 -2.44
N ALA A 77 -9.18 -17.01 -2.51
CA ALA A 77 -8.17 -17.08 -3.55
C ALA A 77 -7.42 -18.40 -3.53
N LEU A 78 -6.94 -18.84 -2.36
CA LEU A 78 -6.26 -20.12 -2.20
C LEU A 78 -7.18 -21.32 -2.43
N SER A 79 -8.49 -21.20 -2.19
CA SER A 79 -9.46 -22.25 -2.50
C SER A 79 -9.71 -22.42 -4.01
N LEU A 80 -9.66 -21.31 -4.77
CA LEU A 80 -9.88 -21.31 -6.21
C LEU A 80 -8.60 -21.63 -6.97
N ASP A 81 -7.44 -21.23 -6.45
CA ASP A 81 -6.14 -21.42 -7.06
C ASP A 81 -5.03 -21.64 -6.02
N PRO A 82 -4.85 -22.88 -5.52
CA PRO A 82 -3.84 -23.18 -4.52
C PRO A 82 -2.39 -23.15 -5.05
N TYR A 83 -2.19 -22.96 -6.36
CA TYR A 83 -0.88 -23.03 -7.01
C TYR A 83 -0.21 -21.66 -7.18
N ARG A 84 -0.92 -20.57 -6.91
CA ARG A 84 -0.41 -19.19 -7.00
C ARG A 84 -0.45 -18.52 -5.63
N SER A 85 0.46 -17.57 -5.44
CA SER A 85 0.53 -16.79 -4.21
C SER A 85 -0.56 -15.72 -4.14
N THR A 86 -0.82 -15.24 -2.94
CA THR A 86 -1.70 -14.10 -2.66
C THR A 86 -0.91 -12.91 -2.13
N ALA A 87 -1.43 -11.69 -2.32
CA ALA A 87 -0.80 -10.48 -1.83
C ALA A 87 -1.79 -9.40 -1.35
N ILE A 88 -1.30 -8.58 -0.44
CA ILE A 88 -1.85 -7.26 -0.07
C ILE A 88 -0.76 -6.24 -0.32
N ALA A 89 -1.12 -5.08 -0.90
CA ALA A 89 -0.28 -3.89 -0.93
C ALA A 89 -0.70 -2.94 0.20
N GLY A 90 0.24 -2.58 1.07
CA GLY A 90 0.04 -1.69 2.22
C GLY A 90 0.92 -0.45 2.16
N ASP A 91 0.35 0.70 2.49
CA ASP A 91 1.07 1.96 2.72
C ASP A 91 1.90 1.91 4.01
N TYR A 92 2.73 2.93 4.23
CA TYR A 92 3.48 3.11 5.48
C TYR A 92 2.53 3.40 6.66
N ASN A 93 1.98 2.34 7.24
CA ASN A 93 0.92 2.40 8.24
C ASN A 93 1.08 1.28 9.28
N PRO A 94 1.13 1.61 10.60
CA PRO A 94 1.37 0.62 11.65
C PRO A 94 0.21 -0.38 11.81
N TYR A 95 -1.00 -0.02 11.37
CA TYR A 95 -2.18 -0.86 11.60
C TYR A 95 -2.11 -2.21 10.89
N TYR A 96 -1.37 -2.36 9.79
CA TYR A 96 -1.13 -3.67 9.18
C TYR A 96 -0.41 -4.62 10.15
N ASN A 97 0.54 -4.10 10.91
CA ASN A 97 1.29 -4.85 11.91
C ASN A 97 0.49 -5.08 13.19
N GLU A 98 -0.21 -4.05 13.68
CA GLU A 98 -1.01 -4.13 14.91
C GLU A 98 -2.19 -5.10 14.77
N THR A 99 -2.81 -5.15 13.60
CA THR A 99 -3.92 -6.07 13.30
C THR A 99 -3.46 -7.44 12.82
N ASP A 100 -2.15 -7.65 12.63
CA ASP A 100 -1.56 -8.87 12.09
C ASP A 100 -2.06 -9.20 10.66
N VAL A 101 -2.47 -8.18 9.90
CA VAL A 101 -2.86 -8.32 8.49
C VAL A 101 -1.65 -8.73 7.63
N VAL A 102 -0.43 -8.36 8.04
CA VAL A 102 0.82 -8.74 7.35
C VAL A 102 0.98 -10.26 7.18
N ASN A 103 0.46 -11.07 8.11
CA ASN A 103 0.57 -12.53 8.06
C ASN A 103 -0.60 -13.23 7.36
N ILE A 104 -1.57 -12.49 6.82
CA ILE A 104 -2.71 -13.07 6.10
C ILE A 104 -2.30 -13.55 4.69
N PRO A 105 -1.78 -12.69 3.79
CA PRO A 105 -1.42 -13.13 2.45
C PRO A 105 -0.14 -13.98 2.47
N LYS A 106 0.11 -14.70 1.37
CA LYS A 106 1.40 -15.39 1.16
C LYS A 106 2.58 -14.44 0.96
N VAL A 107 2.33 -13.20 0.56
CA VAL A 107 3.32 -12.13 0.37
C VAL A 107 2.71 -10.81 0.85
N PHE A 108 3.42 -10.02 1.64
CA PHE A 108 3.00 -8.66 1.95
C PHE A 108 3.86 -7.66 1.19
N ALA A 109 3.21 -6.79 0.41
CA ALA A 109 3.86 -5.80 -0.42
C ALA A 109 3.71 -4.40 0.22
N TRP A 110 4.79 -3.64 0.25
CA TRP A 110 4.79 -2.28 0.77
C TRP A 110 4.84 -1.24 -0.35
N ASN A 111 4.00 -0.22 -0.22
CA ASN A 111 4.02 1.02 -0.97
C ASN A 111 4.80 2.06 -0.17
N LEU A 112 6.05 2.32 -0.55
CA LEU A 112 6.99 3.12 0.24
C LEU A 112 7.55 4.29 -0.54
N TYR A 113 7.35 5.49 0.01
CA TYR A 113 7.72 6.77 -0.59
C TYR A 113 8.67 7.57 0.31
N PHE A 114 9.61 6.86 0.96
CA PHE A 114 10.68 7.44 1.77
C PHE A 114 11.52 8.42 0.95
N GLY A 115 11.76 9.63 1.48
CA GLY A 115 12.46 10.70 0.76
C GLY A 115 11.59 11.47 -0.24
N TRP A 116 10.31 11.11 -0.38
CA TRP A 116 9.34 11.87 -1.17
C TRP A 116 8.21 12.45 -0.31
N TYR A 117 7.34 11.60 0.25
CA TYR A 117 6.21 12.05 1.07
C TYR A 117 6.54 12.14 2.57
N TYR A 118 7.52 11.37 3.01
CA TYR A 118 7.88 11.28 4.43
C TYR A 118 9.32 10.80 4.56
N HIS A 119 9.93 11.14 5.71
CA HIS A 119 11.21 10.58 6.16
C HIS A 119 12.37 10.77 5.14
N GLU A 120 13.56 10.29 5.49
CA GLU A 120 14.71 10.31 4.57
C GLU A 120 14.77 9.03 3.72
N ILE A 121 15.37 9.11 2.53
CA ILE A 121 15.55 7.93 1.64
C ILE A 121 16.32 6.79 2.31
N ASN A 122 17.24 7.12 3.23
CA ASN A 122 18.03 6.14 3.98
C ASN A 122 17.18 5.30 4.95
N GLU A 123 15.96 5.74 5.28
CA GLU A 123 15.05 5.01 6.16
C GLU A 123 14.31 3.88 5.44
N PHE A 124 14.26 3.89 4.10
CA PHE A 124 13.64 2.84 3.29
C PHE A 124 14.22 1.45 3.61
N ALA A 125 15.55 1.33 3.53
CA ALA A 125 16.24 0.06 3.77
C ALA A 125 16.04 -0.41 5.22
N ARG A 126 16.13 0.53 6.17
CA ARG A 126 15.93 0.24 7.61
C ARG A 126 14.53 -0.31 7.87
N PHE A 127 13.50 0.33 7.30
CA PHE A 127 12.13 -0.11 7.46
C PHE A 127 11.93 -1.54 6.94
N ILE A 128 12.44 -1.86 5.74
CA ILE A 128 12.32 -3.19 5.14
C ILE A 128 13.06 -4.26 5.96
N ASP A 129 14.28 -3.96 6.42
CA ASP A 129 15.03 -4.86 7.31
C ASP A 129 14.27 -5.14 8.62
N GLU A 130 13.62 -4.12 9.19
CA GLU A 130 12.81 -4.27 10.40
C GLU A 130 11.54 -5.09 10.15
N GLN A 131 10.85 -4.88 9.02
CA GLN A 131 9.69 -5.71 8.65
C GLN A 131 10.09 -7.17 8.46
N HIS A 132 11.19 -7.43 7.74
CA HIS A 132 11.66 -8.80 7.52
C HIS A 132 12.08 -9.49 8.84
N LYS A 133 12.72 -8.76 9.76
CA LYS A 133 13.04 -9.28 11.10
C LYS A 133 11.80 -9.57 11.93
N LYS A 134 10.79 -8.71 11.87
CA LYS A 134 9.55 -8.84 12.64
C LYS A 134 8.64 -9.96 12.11
N PHE A 135 8.61 -10.16 10.80
CA PHE A 135 7.79 -11.15 10.11
C PHE A 135 8.66 -12.06 9.23
N PRO A 136 9.53 -12.90 9.81
CA PRO A 136 10.52 -13.68 9.07
C PRO A 136 9.93 -14.72 8.12
N HIS A 137 8.66 -15.08 8.31
CA HIS A 137 7.94 -16.05 7.48
C HIS A 137 7.03 -15.40 6.43
N CYS A 138 6.89 -14.07 6.44
CA CYS A 138 6.16 -13.34 5.41
C CYS A 138 7.17 -12.75 4.42
N PRO A 139 7.21 -13.23 3.16
CA PRO A 139 7.98 -12.59 2.11
C PRO A 139 7.58 -11.13 1.95
N VAL A 140 8.59 -10.25 1.94
CA VAL A 140 8.41 -8.82 1.75
C VAL A 140 8.57 -8.48 0.27
N MET A 141 7.64 -7.71 -0.28
CA MET A 141 7.71 -7.15 -1.64
C MET A 141 7.61 -5.62 -1.57
N ILE A 142 8.16 -4.92 -2.55
CA ILE A 142 7.89 -3.49 -2.79
C ILE A 142 6.95 -3.41 -3.98
N SER A 143 5.69 -3.05 -3.75
CA SER A 143 4.69 -2.91 -4.82
C SER A 143 4.77 -1.52 -5.47
N GLU A 144 5.05 -0.50 -4.67
CA GLU A 144 5.19 0.87 -5.16
C GLU A 144 6.34 1.59 -4.47
N TYR A 145 7.06 2.37 -5.26
CA TYR A 145 8.03 3.37 -4.83
C TYR A 145 8.20 4.39 -5.95
N GLY A 146 8.48 5.65 -5.61
CA GLY A 146 8.70 6.66 -6.63
C GLY A 146 8.79 8.08 -6.10
N ALA A 147 9.04 9.02 -7.00
CA ALA A 147 8.99 10.44 -6.76
C ALA A 147 8.52 11.13 -8.04
N GLY A 148 7.71 12.18 -7.91
CA GLY A 148 7.27 12.96 -9.07
C GLY A 148 8.45 13.73 -9.67
N SER A 149 8.59 13.69 -11.01
CA SER A 149 9.55 14.51 -11.75
C SER A 149 8.82 15.32 -12.82
N ALA A 150 9.23 16.57 -13.02
CA ALA A 150 8.75 17.41 -14.11
C ALA A 150 9.94 17.92 -14.94
N ASP A 151 9.73 18.05 -16.26
CA ASP A 151 10.79 18.43 -17.22
C ASP A 151 11.43 19.80 -16.92
N PHE A 152 10.70 20.69 -16.22
CA PHE A 152 11.18 21.99 -15.78
C PHE A 152 11.36 22.05 -14.26
N CYS A 153 12.19 21.16 -13.71
CA CYS A 153 12.71 21.28 -12.35
C CYS A 153 14.21 21.62 -12.41
N ILE A 154 14.56 22.90 -12.26
CA ILE A 154 15.96 23.30 -12.06
C ILE A 154 16.33 22.94 -10.62
N PRO A 155 17.38 22.14 -10.37
CA PRO A 155 17.85 21.88 -9.02
C PRO A 155 18.13 23.20 -8.31
N ILE A 156 17.62 23.39 -7.09
CA ILE A 156 17.82 24.62 -6.29
C ILE A 156 19.31 25.07 -6.27
N PRO A 157 20.32 24.18 -6.19
CA PRO A 157 21.72 24.59 -6.27
C PRO A 157 22.11 25.26 -7.61
N LEU A 158 21.52 24.82 -8.73
CA LEU A 158 21.77 25.38 -10.06
C LEU A 158 21.11 26.74 -10.26
N LEU A 159 19.96 26.96 -9.62
CA LEU A 159 19.22 28.23 -9.67
C LEU A 159 20.00 29.37 -8.99
N LEU A 160 20.71 29.06 -7.89
CA LEU A 160 21.51 30.02 -7.14
C LEU A 160 22.81 30.42 -7.85
N SER A 161 23.35 29.57 -8.72
CA SER A 161 24.54 29.88 -9.53
C SER A 161 24.26 30.62 -10.84
N THR A 162 22.99 30.71 -11.26
CA THR A 162 22.61 31.22 -12.60
C THR A 162 21.80 32.51 -12.57
N ILE A 163 21.34 32.96 -11.39
CA ILE A 163 20.58 34.21 -11.24
C ILE A 163 21.50 35.33 -10.72
N PRO A 164 21.68 36.46 -11.45
CA PRO A 164 22.39 37.61 -10.91
C PRO A 164 21.69 38.15 -9.66
N LEU A 165 22.47 38.48 -8.62
CA LEU A 165 22.00 38.87 -7.26
C LEU A 165 20.85 39.90 -7.23
N ASN A 166 20.68 40.70 -8.28
CA ASN A 166 19.66 41.76 -8.35
C ASN A 166 18.22 41.26 -8.59
N SER A 167 18.02 40.01 -8.99
CA SER A 167 16.67 39.43 -9.22
C SER A 167 16.07 38.78 -7.95
N MET A 168 16.85 38.68 -6.87
CA MET A 168 16.54 37.93 -5.66
C MET A 168 15.56 38.63 -4.70
N LYS A 169 14.74 39.57 -5.18
CA LYS A 169 13.75 40.29 -4.36
C LYS A 169 12.37 39.61 -4.28
N PHE A 170 12.12 38.55 -5.05
CA PHE A 170 10.78 37.94 -5.14
C PHE A 170 10.55 36.67 -4.29
N PHE A 171 11.59 36.06 -3.71
CA PHE A 171 11.45 34.76 -3.04
C PHE A 171 11.55 34.76 -1.51
N LEU A 172 11.73 35.93 -0.88
CA LEU A 172 11.78 36.04 0.58
C LEU A 172 10.67 36.96 1.10
N LYS A 173 9.41 36.54 0.97
CA LYS A 173 8.30 36.99 1.82
C LYS A 173 7.21 35.91 1.89
N SER A 174 7.34 35.03 2.87
CA SER A 174 6.22 34.56 3.68
C SER A 174 6.81 33.92 4.94
N THR A 175 6.77 34.71 6.01
CA THR A 175 6.80 34.29 7.42
C THR A 175 5.78 33.21 7.70
#